data_AF-A0A1Z9IT85-F1
#
_entry.id   AF-A0A1Z9IT85-F1
#
_cell.length_a   1.000
_cell.length_b   1.000
_cell.length_c   1.000
_cell.angle_alpha   90.00
_cell.angle_beta   90.00
_cell.angle_gamma   90.00
#
_symmetry.space_group_name_H-M   'P 1'
#
loop_
_entity.id
_entity.type
_entity.pdbx_description
1 polymer ?
#
loop_
_entity_poly.entity_id
_entity_poly.type
_entity_poly.pdbx_seq_one_letter_code
_entity_poly.pdbx_strand_id
1 'polypeptide(L)' 'ISHDRIKDNAKKFNQSFEDELKRILIHGSLHLCGYDDQTPKDKSEMTSLEENYLEKFREPILS' A
#
# COMPACT_ATOMS: atom_id res chain seq x y z
N ILE A 1 8.01 1.11 9.67
CA ILE A 1 6.74 0.36 9.53
C ILE A 1 6.56 -0.46 10.79
N SER A 2 5.44 -0.33 11.51
CA SER A 2 5.15 -1.13 12.73
C SER A 2 3.93 -2.03 12.47
N HIS A 3 3.95 -3.24 13.02
CA HIS A 3 2.85 -4.20 12.93
C HIS A 3 1.51 -3.61 13.38
N ASP A 4 1.51 -2.78 14.42
CA ASP A 4 0.28 -2.17 14.94
C ASP A 4 -0.33 -1.17 13.96
N ARG A 5 0.50 -0.41 13.24
CA ARG A 5 0.02 0.50 12.18
C ARG A 5 -0.63 -0.23 11.02
N ILE A 6 -0.10 -1.40 10.64
CA ILE A 6 -0.70 -2.27 9.61
C ILE A 6 -2.06 -2.77 10.09
N LYS A 7 -2.16 -3.25 11.34
CA LYS A 7 -3.44 -3.69 11.92
C LYS A 7 -4.47 -2.57 12.00
N ASP A 8 -4.05 -1.37 12.42
CA ASP A 8 -4.96 -0.23 12.55
C ASP A 8 -5.46 0.25 11.20
N ASN A 9 -4.57 0.31 10.19
CA ASN A 9 -4.96 0.66 8.82
C ASN A 9 -5.87 -0.40 8.21
N ALA A 10 -5.54 -1.69 8.32
CA ALA A 10 -6.38 -2.78 7.83
C ALA A 10 -7.81 -2.70 8.41
N LYS A 11 -7.95 -2.41 9.71
CA LYS A 11 -9.25 -2.17 10.33
C LYS A 11 -9.92 -0.89 9.81
N LYS A 12 -9.19 0.21 9.72
CA LYS A 12 -9.71 1.51 9.30
C LYS A 12 -10.25 1.47 7.87
N PHE A 13 -9.58 0.74 6.99
CA PHE A 13 -9.93 0.64 5.57
C PHE A 13 -10.72 -0.64 5.23
N ASN A 14 -11.04 -1.46 6.24
CA ASN A 14 -11.74 -2.73 6.08
C ASN A 14 -11.09 -3.65 5.02
N GLN A 15 -9.76 -3.75 5.07
CA GLN A 15 -8.94 -4.59 4.21
C GLN A 15 -8.26 -5.68 5.02
N SER A 16 -7.77 -6.73 4.36
CA SER A 16 -7.02 -7.77 5.06
C SER A 16 -5.68 -7.21 5.56
N PHE A 17 -5.14 -7.78 6.65
CA PHE A 17 -3.80 -7.42 7.12
C PHE A 17 -2.75 -7.63 6.02
N GLU A 18 -2.94 -8.67 5.21
CA GLU A 18 -2.03 -9.01 4.12
C GLU A 18 -2.07 -7.98 3.00
N ASP A 19 -3.26 -7.50 2.61
CA ASP A 19 -3.38 -6.44 1.61
C ASP A 19 -2.79 -5.13 2.10
N GLU A 20 -2.96 -4.78 3.38
CA GLU A 20 -2.32 -3.59 3.96
C GLU A 20 -0.80 -3.73 4.03
N LEU A 21 -0.31 -4.94 4.35
CA LEU A 21 1.13 -5.24 4.31
C LEU A 21 1.67 -5.07 2.89
N LYS A 22 0.99 -5.61 1.87
CA LYS A 22 1.33 -5.42 0.45
C LYS A 22 1.30 -3.95 0.07
N ARG A 23 0.28 -3.21 0.46
CA ARG A 23 0.15 -1.77 0.19
C ARG A 23 1.34 -0.99 0.73
N ILE A 24 1.75 -1.26 1.97
CA ILE A 24 2.90 -0.58 2.58
C ILE A 24 4.22 -0.93 1.88
N LEU A 25 4.40 -2.17 1.42
CA LEU A 25 5.57 -2.58 0.64
C LEU A 25 5.59 -1.89 -0.73
N ILE A 26 4.45 -1.84 -1.41
CA ILE A 26 4.28 -1.13 -2.68
C ILE A 26 4.55 0.35 -2.49
N HIS A 27 3.93 0.98 -1.48
CA HIS A 27 4.12 2.39 -1.14
C HIS A 27 5.60 2.73 -0.88
N GLY A 28 6.28 1.93 -0.07
CA GLY A 28 7.73 2.08 0.15
C GLY A 28 8.54 1.94 -1.14
N SER A 29 8.16 1.00 -2.01
CA SER A 29 8.83 0.79 -3.30
C SER A 29 8.60 1.95 -4.27
N LEU A 30 7.39 2.52 -4.30
CA LEU A 30 7.05 3.68 -5.11
C LEU A 30 7.87 4.91 -4.70
N HIS A 31 8.06 5.13 -3.41
CA HIS A 31 8.97 6.17 -2.93
C HIS A 31 10.41 5.97 -3.40
N LEU A 32 10.91 4.73 -3.39
CA LEU A 32 12.24 4.42 -3.92
C LEU A 32 12.34 4.65 -5.44
N CYS A 33 11.23 4.52 -6.16
CA CYS A 33 11.12 4.84 -7.58
C CYS A 33 10.91 6.34 -7.89
N GLY A 34 10.85 7.20 -6.87
CA GLY A 34 10.73 8.65 -7.03
C GLY A 34 9.29 9.20 -7.05
N TYR A 35 8.29 8.37 -6.71
CA TYR A 35 6.93 8.87 -6.46
C TYR A 35 6.83 9.43 -5.04
N ASP A 36 6.05 10.49 -4.86
CA ASP A 36 5.86 11.15 -3.57
C ASP A 36 4.36 11.35 -3.28
N ASP A 37 4.01 11.69 -2.04
CA ASP A 37 2.62 11.92 -1.60
C ASP A 37 2.41 13.28 -0.93
N GLN A 38 3.35 14.21 -1.13
CA GLN A 38 3.34 15.54 -0.52
C GLN A 38 2.20 16.45 -0.99
N THR A 39 1.78 16.35 -2.26
CA THR A 39 0.66 17.14 -2.78
C THR A 39 -0.59 16.28 -3.00
N PRO A 40 -1.80 16.86 -3.01
CA PRO A 40 -3.02 16.11 -3.34
C PRO A 40 -2.96 15.41 -4.69
N LYS A 41 -2.23 16.00 -5.66
CA LYS A 41 -2.05 15.41 -6.99
C LYS A 41 -1.14 14.18 -6.92
N ASP A 42 0.02 14.32 -6.30
CA ASP A 42 0.99 13.22 -6.21
C ASP A 42 0.43 12.07 -5.38
N LYS A 43 -0.28 12.40 -4.28
CA LYS A 43 -1.01 11.41 -3.49
C LYS A 43 -2.06 10.65 -4.29
N SER A 44 -2.79 11.34 -5.19
CA SER A 44 -3.78 10.68 -6.05
C SER A 44 -3.10 9.73 -7.06
N GLU A 45 -1.97 10.13 -7.62
CA GLU A 45 -1.16 9.28 -8.51
C GLU A 45 -0.62 8.07 -7.75
N MET A 46 -0.02 8.28 -6.58
CA MET A 46 0.52 7.23 -5.73
C MET A 46 -0.56 6.22 -5.32
N THR A 47 -1.72 6.71 -4.90
CA THR A 47 -2.88 5.85 -4.56
C THR A 47 -3.31 5.01 -5.77
N SER A 48 -3.35 5.59 -6.96
CA SER A 48 -3.74 4.86 -8.18
C SER A 48 -2.74 3.75 -8.54
N LEU A 49 -1.45 4.00 -8.32
CA LEU A 49 -0.39 3.00 -8.51
C LEU A 49 -0.48 1.90 -7.46
N GLU A 50 -0.69 2.25 -6.19
CA GLU A 50 -0.90 1.27 -5.12
C GLU A 50 -2.04 0.29 -5.43
N GLU A 51 -3.20 0.80 -5.85
CA GLU A 51 -4.33 -0.05 -6.28
C GLU A 51 -3.92 -0.94 -7.46
N ASN A 52 -3.27 -0.39 -8.48
CA ASN A 52 -2.86 -1.16 -9.66
C ASN A 52 -1.92 -2.32 -9.30
N TYR A 53 -0.97 -2.10 -8.39
CA TYR A 53 -0.05 -3.15 -7.96
C TYR A 53 -0.70 -4.14 -7.01
N LEU A 54 -1.59 -3.70 -6.12
CA LEU A 54 -2.38 -4.63 -5.30
C LEU A 54 -3.22 -5.58 -6.15
N GLU A 55 -3.82 -5.09 -7.23
CA GLU A 55 -4.55 -5.93 -8.17
C GLU A 55 -3.64 -6.93 -8.90
N LYS A 56 -2.41 -6.53 -9.23
CA LYS A 56 -1.41 -7.41 -9.85
C LYS A 56 -0.84 -8.45 -8.89
N PHE A 57 -0.77 -8.14 -7.59
CA PHE A 57 -0.20 -8.99 -6.55
C PHE A 57 -1.29 -9.55 -5.61
N ARG A 58 -2.39 -10.04 -6.18
CA ARG A 58 -3.49 -10.65 -5.42
C ARG A 58 -3.14 -12.00 -4.80
N GLU A 59 -2.14 -12.69 -5.33
CA GLU A 59 -1.71 -13.98 -4.78
C GLU A 59 -1.20 -13.85 -3.33
N PRO A 60 -1.44 -14.86 -2.47
CA PRO A 60 -0.92 -14.86 -1.11
C PRO A 60 0.60 -14.75 -1.07
N ILE A 61 1.15 -14.00 -0.11
CA ILE A 61 2.60 -13.87 0.12
C ILE A 61 3.21 -15.21 0.55
N LEU A 62 2.41 -16.06 1.21
CA LEU A 62 2.82 -17.39 1.67
C LEU A 62 1.90 -18.45 1.06
N SER A 63 2.52 -19.45 0.41
CA SER A 63 1.87 -20.64 -0.14
C SER A 63 1.67 -21.72 0.91
#